data_AF-A0A2D4LR34-F1
#
_entry.id   AF-A0A2D4LR34-F1
#
_cell.length_a   1.000
_cell.length_b   1.000
_cell.length_c   1.000
_cell.angle_alpha   90.00
_cell.angle_beta   90.00
_cell.angle_gamma   90.00
#
_symmetry.space_group_name_H-M   'P 1'
#
loop_
_entity.id
_entity.type
_entity.pdbx_description
1 polymer ?
#
loop_
_entity_poly.entity_id
_entity_poly.type
_entity_poly.pdbx_seq_one_letter_code
_entity_poly.pdbx_strand_id
1 'polypeptide(L)'
;MMEKILGPMPQHMIRKTRKQKYFHKGNLVWDENTSDGRYVQENCKPLQTYMLHNSTEHLQLFNLMMQMLEFDPAQRVTFGEALAHPFFAGLSPEERRLTCRDSSRDLSR
;
A
#
# COMPACT_ATOMS: atom_id res chain seq x y z
N MET A 1 4.61 -8.78 -7.96
CA MET A 1 3.21 -8.66 -8.43
C MET A 1 2.34 -8.13 -7.29
N MET A 2 1.52 -7.11 -7.52
CA MET A 2 0.66 -6.51 -6.48
C MET A 2 -0.34 -7.52 -5.88
N GLU A 3 -0.99 -8.34 -6.71
CA GLU A 3 -1.99 -9.29 -6.21
C GLU A 3 -1.43 -10.36 -5.26
N LYS A 4 -0.13 -10.68 -5.37
CA LYS A 4 0.56 -11.60 -4.45
C LYS A 4 0.85 -10.96 -3.08
N ILE A 5 1.04 -9.64 -3.04
CA ILE A 5 1.42 -8.91 -1.82
C ILE A 5 0.18 -8.41 -1.06
N LEU A 6 -0.79 -7.87 -1.80
CA LEU A 6 -1.94 -7.13 -1.26
C LEU A 6 -3.28 -7.89 -1.40
N GLY A 7 -3.31 -8.98 -2.16
CA GLY A 7 -4.55 -9.69 -2.49
C GLY A 7 -5.17 -9.25 -3.83
N PRO A 8 -6.32 -9.83 -4.21
CA PRO A 8 -6.89 -9.66 -5.55
C PRO A 8 -7.35 -8.21 -5.82
N MET A 9 -7.20 -7.75 -7.07
CA MET A 9 -7.66 -6.42 -7.46
C MET A 9 -9.21 -6.35 -7.46
N PRO A 10 -9.81 -5.24 -6.97
CA PRO A 10 -11.27 -5.09 -6.97
C PRO A 10 -11.88 -5.18 -8.37
N GLN A 11 -12.93 -6.01 -8.50
CA GLN A 11 -13.57 -6.31 -9.79
C GLN A 11 -14.10 -5.07 -10.52
N HIS A 12 -14.56 -4.06 -9.78
CA HIS A 12 -15.05 -2.82 -10.38
C HIS A 12 -13.92 -2.05 -11.10
N MET A 13 -12.69 -2.10 -10.58
CA MET A 13 -11.52 -1.47 -11.23
C MET A 13 -11.12 -2.22 -12.50
N ILE A 14 -11.13 -3.55 -12.44
CA ILE A 14 -10.85 -4.43 -13.59
C ILE A 14 -11.86 -4.16 -14.71
N ARG A 15 -13.14 -4.00 -14.40
CA ARG A 15 -14.19 -3.69 -15.38
C ARG A 15 -14.06 -2.27 -15.96
N LYS A 16 -13.62 -1.30 -15.15
CA LYS A 16 -13.52 0.12 -15.54
C LYS A 16 -12.30 0.44 -16.40
N THR A 17 -11.20 -0.33 -16.28
CA THR A 17 -9.95 -0.01 -16.98
C THR A 17 -10.04 -0.20 -18.49
N ARG A 18 -9.34 0.67 -19.24
CA ARG A 18 -9.15 0.50 -20.71
C ARG A 18 -8.11 -0.57 -21.05
N LYS A 19 -7.32 -1.02 -20.07
CA LYS A 19 -6.21 -1.97 -20.26
C LYS A 19 -6.66 -3.43 -20.13
N GLN A 20 -7.76 -3.78 -20.81
CA GLN A 20 -8.36 -5.12 -20.74
C GLN A 20 -7.43 -6.26 -21.18
N LYS A 21 -6.40 -5.97 -21.99
CA LYS A 21 -5.40 -6.96 -22.42
C LYS A 21 -4.66 -7.67 -21.28
N TYR A 22 -4.64 -7.09 -20.08
CA TYR A 22 -4.01 -7.70 -18.91
C TYR A 22 -4.95 -8.65 -18.16
N PHE A 23 -6.22 -8.75 -18.54
CA PHE A 23 -7.23 -9.49 -17.80
C PHE A 23 -7.98 -10.47 -18.71
N HIS A 24 -8.28 -11.66 -18.19
CA HIS A 24 -9.14 -12.65 -18.82
C HIS A 24 -10.14 -13.16 -17.79
N LYS A 25 -11.44 -13.10 -18.10
CA LYS A 25 -12.54 -13.49 -17.19
C LYS A 25 -12.44 -12.83 -15.80
N GLY A 26 -11.98 -11.57 -15.74
CA GLY A 26 -11.86 -10.81 -14.50
C GLY A 26 -10.63 -11.13 -13.64
N ASN A 27 -9.70 -11.96 -14.14
CA ASN A 27 -8.44 -12.28 -13.47
C ASN A 27 -7.26 -11.80 -14.30
N LEU A 28 -6.14 -11.50 -13.64
CA LEU A 28 -4.91 -11.12 -14.33
C LEU A 28 -4.39 -12.28 -15.19
N VAL A 29 -4.02 -11.98 -16.44
CA VAL A 29 -3.33 -12.92 -17.32
C VAL A 29 -1.86 -12.94 -16.91
N TRP A 30 -1.44 -14.00 -16.23
CA TRP A 30 -0.08 -14.18 -15.74
C TRP A 30 0.32 -15.65 -15.80
N ASP A 31 1.44 -15.96 -16.46
CA ASP A 31 1.98 -17.32 -16.51
C ASP A 31 3.09 -17.48 -15.47
N GLU A 32 2.80 -18.30 -14.46
CA GLU A 32 3.68 -18.56 -13.35
C GLU A 32 4.92 -19.39 -13.72
N ASN A 33 4.92 -20.10 -14.87
CA ASN A 33 6.04 -20.94 -15.29
C ASN A 33 7.17 -20.17 -15.99
N THR A 34 6.92 -18.92 -16.37
CA THR A 34 7.93 -18.04 -16.97
C THR A 34 9.05 -17.70 -15.98
N SER A 35 10.18 -17.16 -16.46
CA SER A 35 11.25 -16.65 -15.58
C SER A 35 10.71 -15.60 -14.61
N ASP A 36 9.90 -14.68 -15.11
CA ASP A 36 9.30 -13.61 -14.31
C ASP A 36 8.24 -14.17 -13.35
N GLY A 37 7.48 -15.17 -13.81
CA GLY A 37 6.52 -15.92 -13.00
C GLY A 37 7.16 -16.55 -11.77
N ARG A 38 8.25 -17.31 -11.97
CA ARG A 38 9.02 -17.94 -10.88
C ARG A 38 9.65 -16.90 -9.96
N TYR A 39 10.26 -15.84 -10.51
CA TYR A 39 10.81 -14.75 -9.72
C TYR A 39 9.77 -14.11 -8.81
N VAL A 40 8.57 -13.82 -9.33
CA VAL A 40 7.47 -13.27 -8.54
C VAL A 40 7.01 -14.25 -7.47
N GLN A 41 6.83 -15.53 -7.78
CA GLN A 41 6.44 -16.55 -6.80
C GLN A 41 7.44 -16.64 -5.64
N GLU A 42 8.74 -16.57 -5.94
CA GLU A 42 9.81 -16.65 -4.95
C GLU A 42 9.90 -15.38 -4.10
N ASN A 43 9.80 -14.20 -4.71
CA ASN A 43 10.15 -12.93 -4.07
C ASN A 43 8.97 -12.08 -3.59
N CYS A 44 7.77 -12.26 -4.13
CA CYS A 44 6.57 -11.51 -3.74
C CYS A 44 5.69 -12.33 -2.80
N LYS A 45 5.77 -12.04 -1.51
CA LYS A 45 4.97 -12.69 -0.45
C LYS A 45 3.87 -11.75 0.06
N PRO A 46 2.84 -12.24 0.76
CA PRO A 46 1.87 -11.39 1.42
C PRO A 46 2.57 -10.32 2.28
N LEU A 47 2.03 -9.10 2.32
CA LEU A 47 2.73 -7.96 2.95
C LEU A 47 3.18 -8.29 4.38
N GLN A 48 2.34 -8.96 5.16
CA GLN A 48 2.64 -9.35 6.54
C GLN A 48 3.89 -10.23 6.69
N THR A 49 4.29 -10.98 5.65
CA THR A 49 5.51 -11.83 5.69
C THR A 49 6.79 -11.00 5.77
N TYR A 50 6.76 -9.72 5.40
CA TYR A 50 7.91 -8.82 5.51
C TYR A 50 8.06 -8.18 6.90
N MET A 51 7.18 -8.51 7.85
CA MET A 51 7.27 -8.01 9.21
C MET A 51 8.41 -8.69 9.97
N LEU A 52 9.35 -7.90 10.47
CA LEU A 52 10.53 -8.42 11.18
C LEU A 52 10.22 -8.85 12.62
N HIS A 53 9.30 -8.14 13.29
CA HIS A 53 8.96 -8.36 14.69
C HIS A 53 7.45 -8.28 14.89
N ASN A 54 6.91 -9.08 15.80
CA ASN A 54 5.50 -9.03 16.19
C ASN A 54 5.24 -8.02 17.33
N SER A 55 5.99 -6.91 17.35
CA SER A 55 5.75 -5.84 18.33
C SER A 55 4.57 -4.98 17.92
N THR A 56 3.94 -4.30 18.89
CA THR A 56 2.80 -3.41 18.63
C THR A 56 3.12 -2.34 17.59
N GLU A 57 4.32 -1.76 17.62
CA GLU A 57 4.77 -0.75 16.65
C GLU A 57 4.83 -1.30 15.22
N HIS A 58 5.37 -2.51 15.04
CA HIS A 58 5.43 -3.15 13.73
C HIS A 58 4.02 -3.51 13.22
N LEU A 59 3.15 -4.01 14.10
CA LEU A 59 1.75 -4.28 13.74
C LEU A 59 1.03 -3.01 13.30
N GLN A 60 1.24 -1.90 14.00
CA GLN A 60 0.68 -0.59 13.65
C GLN A 60 1.25 -0.05 12.34
N LEU A 61 2.56 -0.19 12.09
CA LEU A 61 3.17 0.20 10.82
C LEU A 61 2.56 -0.56 9.64
N PHE A 62 2.46 -1.89 9.75
CA PHE A 62 1.89 -2.71 8.69
C PHE A 62 0.39 -2.47 8.50
N ASN A 63 -0.34 -2.14 9.57
CA ASN A 63 -1.73 -1.72 9.45
C ASN A 63 -1.87 -0.43 8.62
N LEU A 64 -1.06 0.59 8.93
CA LEU A 64 -1.02 1.83 8.17
C LEU A 64 -0.62 1.60 6.71
N MET A 65 0.42 0.80 6.45
CA MET A 65 0.85 0.48 5.09
C MET A 65 -0.25 -0.21 4.28
N MET A 66 -1.00 -1.15 4.87
CA MET A 66 -2.14 -1.78 4.20
C MET A 66 -3.21 -0.76 3.80
N GLN A 67 -3.54 0.19 4.69
CA GLN A 67 -4.51 1.25 4.40
C GLN A 67 -4.02 2.22 3.31
N MET A 68 -2.71 2.52 3.27
CA MET A 68 -2.08 3.36 2.25
C MET A 68 -1.95 2.66 0.89
N LEU A 69 -1.83 1.33 0.88
CA LEU A 69 -1.67 0.51 -0.32
C LEU A 69 -3.00 -0.07 -0.84
N GLU A 70 -4.14 0.38 -0.31
CA GLU A 70 -5.47 0.00 -0.79
C GLU A 70 -5.61 0.26 -2.29
N PHE A 71 -6.18 -0.71 -3.02
CA PHE A 71 -6.27 -0.62 -4.49
C PHE A 71 -7.23 0.48 -4.92
N ASP A 72 -8.41 0.52 -4.31
CA ASP A 72 -9.43 1.51 -4.63
C ASP A 72 -9.02 2.87 -4.02
N PRO A 73 -8.72 3.89 -4.84
CA PRO A 73 -8.34 5.20 -4.34
C PRO A 73 -9.45 5.87 -3.51
N ALA A 74 -10.71 5.47 -3.68
CA ALA A 74 -11.81 5.98 -2.87
C ALA A 74 -11.86 5.36 -1.46
N GLN A 75 -11.21 4.22 -1.24
CA GLN A 75 -11.10 3.54 0.07
C GLN A 75 -9.72 3.74 0.71
N ARG A 76 -8.73 4.19 -0.05
CA ARG A 76 -7.38 4.43 0.43
C ARG A 76 -7.36 5.57 1.44
N VAL A 77 -6.63 5.35 2.54
CA VAL A 77 -6.45 6.36 3.59
C VAL A 77 -5.85 7.65 3.01
N THR A 78 -6.41 8.78 3.43
CA THR A 78 -5.86 10.09 3.09
C THR A 78 -4.63 10.40 3.95
N PHE A 79 -3.84 11.38 3.53
CA PHE A 79 -2.67 11.79 4.32
C PHE A 79 -3.06 12.32 5.72
N GLY A 80 -4.18 13.05 5.82
CA GLY A 80 -4.67 13.56 7.10
C GLY A 80 -5.08 12.44 8.07
N GLU A 81 -5.80 11.43 7.58
CA GLU A 81 -6.15 10.24 8.37
C GLU A 81 -4.91 9.41 8.74
N ALA A 82 -3.95 9.27 7.82
CA ALA A 82 -2.70 8.58 8.08
C ALA A 82 -1.89 9.25 9.20
N LEU A 83 -1.83 10.58 9.23
CA LEU A 83 -1.16 11.32 10.32
C LEU A 83 -1.82 11.13 11.69
N ALA A 84 -3.12 10.82 11.71
CA ALA A 84 -3.87 10.50 12.93
C ALA A 84 -3.74 9.03 13.36
N HIS A 85 -3.02 8.19 12.61
CA HIS A 85 -2.90 6.77 12.87
C HIS A 85 -2.11 6.48 14.17
N PRO A 86 -2.50 5.46 14.98
CA PRO A 86 -1.82 5.11 16.24
C PRO A 86 -0.32 4.84 16.12
N PHE A 87 0.14 4.43 14.93
CA PHE A 87 1.57 4.26 14.63
C PHE A 87 2.39 5.51 15.00
N PHE A 88 1.86 6.71 14.74
CA PHE A 88 2.55 7.97 15.04
C PHE A 88 2.32 8.45 16.48
N ALA A 89 1.54 7.74 17.30
CA ALA A 89 1.31 8.11 18.69
C ALA A 89 2.60 8.01 19.54
N GLY A 90 3.53 7.13 19.17
CA GLY A 90 4.81 6.94 19.85
C GLY A 90 5.89 7.99 19.54
N LEU A 91 5.66 8.91 18.59
CA LEU A 91 6.66 9.91 18.22
C LEU A 91 6.96 10.86 19.37
N SER A 92 8.25 11.15 19.55
CA SER A 92 8.74 12.16 20.48
C SER A 92 8.24 13.57 20.10
N PRO A 93 8.21 14.52 21.06
CA PRO A 93 7.83 15.90 20.77
C PRO A 93 8.70 16.58 19.71
N GLU A 94 9.97 16.17 19.58
CA GLU A 94 10.89 16.70 18.55
C GLU A 94 10.53 16.19 17.15
N GLU A 95 10.25 14.90 17.01
CA GLU A 95 9.83 14.29 15.74
C GLU A 95 8.48 14.85 15.27
N ARG A 96 7.54 15.08 16.19
CA ARG A 96 6.24 15.70 15.88
C ARG A 96 6.34 17.14 15.37
N ARG A 97 7.42 17.86 15.68
CA ARG A 97 7.63 19.23 15.16
C ARG A 97 8.05 19.23 13.69
N LEU A 98 8.67 18.16 13.20
CA LEU A 98 9.07 18.04 11.79
C LEU A 98 7.85 17.89 10.87
N THR A 99 6.74 17.31 11.34
CA THR A 99 5.52 17.11 10.53
C THR A 99 4.68 18.39 10.38
N CYS A 100 4.86 19.40 11.24
CA CYS A 100 4.10 20.67 11.20
C CYS A 100 4.79 21.81 10.42
N ARG A 101 5.96 21.60 9.82
CA ARG A 101 6.79 22.72 9.34
C ARG A 101 6.46 23.27 7.95
N ASP A 102 5.37 22.86 7.30
CA ASP A 102 5.11 23.24 5.89
C ASP A 102 3.69 23.73 5.56
N SER A 103 3.06 24.49 6.46
CA SER A 103 1.83 25.25 6.13
C SER A 103 2.10 26.70 5.71
N SER A 104 3.37 27.12 5.55
CA SER A 104 3.72 28.53 5.30
C SER A 104 4.72 28.72 4.15
N ARG A 105 4.72 27.85 3.13
CA ARG A 105 5.36 28.16 1.85
C ARG A 105 4.32 28.69 0.89
N ASP A 106 4.09 29.99 1.03
CA ASP A 106 3.39 30.83 0.06
C ASP A 106 4.12 30.70 -1.29
N LEU A 107 3.62 29.87 -2.20
CA LEU A 107 4.15 29.67 -3.56
C LEU A 107 3.69 30.80 -4.48
N SER A 108 3.89 32.04 -4.04
CA SER A 108 3.66 33.24 -4.82
C SER A 108 4.99 33.71 -5.40
N ARG A 109 5.36 33.20 -6.60
CA ARG A 109 6.29 33.85 -7.54
C ARG A 109 6.20 33.21 -8.93
#